data_AF-A0A7F5R9Y5-F1
#
_entry.id   AF-A0A7F5R9Y5-F1
#
_cell.length_a   1.000
_cell.length_b   1.000
_cell.length_c   1.000
_cell.angle_alpha   90.00
_cell.angle_beta   90.00
_cell.angle_gamma   90.00
#
_symmetry.space_group_name_H-M   'P 1'
#
loop_
_entity.id
_entity.type
_entity.pdbx_description
1 polymer ?
#
loop_
_entity_poly.entity_id
_entity_poly.type
_entity_poly.pdbx_seq_one_letter_code
_entity_poly.pdbx_strand_id
1 'polypeptide(L)'
;MNIPWRPDFYCGLLRLAFYVLQLYLEQLSSEFMNNNGPVRTLMMIEYYTIKPYSNDALISALHFLKFLTEVRIRNMIEELEKNHCVEILLCIWEQLMANSLRQSSQKCLMYIFFILNKMNVDKQKDFLMILHIELLKRVLNPTKEDVIANDKMLVTHIRLLWNSLTSFDKSFDSFIANSGIFILLDTIKNCTMAVKAVALGLLVDLCEEGTCIPYVVTWRSRGKTFLNLLIDIFMEENRMLKVKVNENCIIKDPEWPICGHKQKEEIERKDKNSSASPSTIDLLGSCRSKVYALLQILNFIHEEKVEMCNEQYHIFDKRVSITDQISLLLAQNYLLLKLGEVWSEIQIDLINENLQPIDLDSFLLDTVTKYYRNWGLRIQEAQHEIIQQNRFKELIAEKELYLLLKEARLSNSYKALVELKLLARSSEIIFRLRGTQRQRKHLNLENMAVGKWMFNLPVQPIYHQHIKIPIDETKLDEKCDLDAVSSAASTDNECNIAKFEQEESSEC
;
A
#
# COMPACT_ATOMS: atom_id res chain seq x y z
N MET A 1 -41.56 14.54 50.98
CA MET A 1 -40.66 15.51 50.33
C MET A 1 -39.54 14.72 49.64
N ASN A 2 -39.70 14.40 48.36
CA ASN A 2 -38.62 13.77 47.58
C ASN A 2 -37.68 14.89 47.15
N ILE A 3 -36.63 15.14 47.93
CA ILE A 3 -35.53 15.98 47.47
C ILE A 3 -34.92 15.22 46.27
N PRO A 4 -34.99 15.74 45.04
CA PRO A 4 -34.36 15.08 43.91
C PRO A 4 -32.86 14.99 44.22
N TRP A 5 -32.34 13.76 44.21
CA TRP A 5 -30.92 13.52 44.42
C TRP A 5 -30.13 14.38 43.44
N ARG A 6 -29.03 15.00 43.89
CA ARG A 6 -28.16 15.69 42.93
C ARG A 6 -27.69 14.66 41.89
N PRO A 7 -27.69 14.99 40.60
CA PRO A 7 -27.33 14.07 39.52
C PRO A 7 -25.98 13.36 39.77
N ASP A 8 -25.02 14.07 40.36
CA ASP A 8 -23.68 13.54 40.67
C ASP A 8 -23.70 12.43 41.72
N PHE A 9 -24.53 12.56 42.77
CA PHE A 9 -24.66 11.52 43.81
C PHE A 9 -25.37 10.28 43.26
N TYR A 10 -26.36 10.47 42.39
CA TYR A 10 -27.04 9.37 41.71
C TYR A 10 -26.06 8.60 40.80
N CYS A 11 -25.26 9.30 40.01
CA CYS A 11 -24.22 8.70 39.17
C CYS A 11 -23.16 7.95 40.01
N GLY A 12 -22.77 8.52 41.16
CA GLY A 12 -21.83 7.89 42.09
C GLY A 12 -22.36 6.60 42.69
N LEU A 13 -23.62 6.59 43.13
CA LEU A 13 -24.27 5.39 43.65
C LEU A 13 -24.44 4.31 42.59
N LEU A 14 -24.80 4.68 41.36
CA LEU A 14 -24.93 3.71 40.27
C LEU A 14 -23.60 3.01 39.97
N ARG A 15 -22.51 3.77 39.94
CA ARG A 15 -21.18 3.18 39.75
C ARG A 15 -20.83 2.19 40.85
N LEU A 16 -21.11 2.52 42.11
CA LEU A 16 -20.89 1.62 43.24
C LEU A 16 -21.78 0.39 43.16
N ALA A 17 -23.06 0.56 42.80
CA ALA A 17 -23.99 -0.55 42.65
C ALA A 17 -23.53 -1.55 41.58
N PHE A 18 -23.12 -1.07 40.39
CA PHE A 18 -22.61 -1.94 39.33
C PHE A 18 -21.29 -2.63 39.71
N TYR A 19 -20.41 -1.93 40.41
CA TYR A 19 -19.17 -2.54 40.90
C TYR A 19 -19.41 -3.66 41.91
N VAL A 20 -20.30 -3.43 42.89
CA VAL A 20 -20.69 -4.45 43.87
C VAL A 20 -21.39 -5.62 43.19
N LEU A 21 -22.32 -5.36 42.28
CA LEU A 21 -23.01 -6.41 41.54
C LEU A 21 -22.02 -7.26 40.73
N GLN A 22 -21.02 -6.66 40.09
CA GLN A 22 -19.99 -7.39 39.36
C GLN A 22 -19.23 -8.39 40.25
N LEU A 23 -18.97 -8.07 41.51
CA LEU A 23 -18.25 -8.95 42.45
C LEU A 23 -19.10 -10.13 42.94
N TYR A 24 -20.40 -9.93 43.13
CA TYR A 24 -21.29 -10.93 43.74
C TYR A 24 -22.16 -11.69 42.73
N LEU A 25 -22.15 -11.32 41.45
CA LEU A 25 -23.06 -11.88 40.44
C LEU A 25 -22.93 -13.40 40.30
N GLU A 26 -21.72 -13.95 40.37
CA GLU A 26 -21.51 -15.40 40.22
C GLU A 26 -22.20 -16.18 41.34
N GLN A 27 -22.21 -15.61 42.56
CA GLN A 27 -22.84 -16.21 43.74
C GLN A 27 -24.36 -15.98 43.76
N LEU A 28 -24.85 -14.92 43.13
CA LEU A 28 -26.26 -14.47 43.15
C LEU A 28 -26.96 -14.62 41.78
N SER A 29 -26.46 -15.49 40.90
CA SER A 29 -26.94 -15.59 39.52
C SER A 29 -28.43 -15.92 39.40
N SER A 30 -28.96 -16.78 40.27
CA SER A 30 -30.38 -17.13 40.30
C SER A 30 -31.27 -15.98 40.78
N GLU A 31 -30.85 -15.27 41.83
CA GLU A 31 -31.59 -14.12 42.36
C GLU A 31 -31.58 -12.93 41.40
N PHE A 32 -30.46 -12.71 40.70
CA PHE A 32 -30.35 -11.64 39.71
C PHE A 32 -31.31 -11.86 38.53
N MET A 33 -31.41 -13.09 38.02
CA MET A 33 -32.34 -13.44 36.96
C MET A 33 -33.80 -13.33 37.42
N ASN A 34 -34.11 -13.85 38.61
CA ASN A 34 -35.47 -13.81 39.17
C ASN A 34 -35.97 -12.37 39.43
N ASN A 35 -35.06 -11.43 39.68
CA ASN A 35 -35.38 -10.02 39.94
C ASN A 35 -35.39 -9.13 38.68
N ASN A 36 -35.39 -9.71 37.48
CA ASN A 36 -35.30 -8.99 36.21
C ASN A 36 -34.04 -8.10 36.11
N GLY A 37 -32.92 -8.57 36.67
CA GLY A 37 -31.63 -7.87 36.65
C GLY A 37 -31.18 -7.39 35.26
N PRO A 38 -31.28 -8.22 34.20
CA PRO A 38 -30.90 -7.81 32.83
C PRO A 38 -31.77 -6.65 32.33
N VAL A 39 -33.10 -6.75 32.48
CA VAL A 39 -34.06 -5.70 32.08
C VAL A 39 -33.77 -4.40 32.83
N ARG A 40 -33.57 -4.47 34.15
CA ARG A 40 -33.26 -3.27 34.95
C ARG A 40 -31.96 -2.62 34.50
N THR A 41 -30.94 -3.41 34.18
CA THR A 41 -29.68 -2.90 33.64
C THR A 41 -29.89 -2.18 32.32
N LEU A 42 -30.68 -2.77 31.41
CA LEU A 42 -31.04 -2.15 30.14
C LEU A 42 -31.87 -0.88 30.32
N MET A 43 -32.85 -0.85 31.23
CA MET A 43 -33.63 0.35 31.52
C MET A 43 -32.75 1.52 32.01
N MET A 44 -31.71 1.23 32.80
CA MET A 44 -30.77 2.25 33.27
C MET A 44 -29.88 2.79 32.15
N ILE A 45 -29.59 1.96 31.15
CA ILE A 45 -28.83 2.32 29.95
C ILE A 45 -29.74 3.09 28.99
N GLU A 46 -30.97 2.62 28.74
CA GLU A 46 -31.99 3.27 27.93
C GLU A 46 -32.38 4.64 28.51
N TYR A 47 -32.41 4.81 29.83
CA TYR A 47 -32.65 6.11 30.43
C TYR A 47 -31.67 7.19 29.95
N TYR A 48 -30.44 6.81 29.57
CA TYR A 48 -29.47 7.73 28.97
C TYR A 48 -29.98 8.32 27.64
N THR A 49 -30.71 7.54 26.84
CA THR A 49 -31.23 8.02 25.55
C THR A 49 -32.29 9.09 25.71
N ILE A 50 -33.05 9.02 26.81
CA ILE A 50 -34.12 9.97 27.16
C ILE A 50 -33.53 11.20 27.87
N LYS A 51 -32.62 11.00 28.82
CA LYS A 51 -31.96 12.06 29.58
C LYS A 51 -30.47 11.73 29.74
N PRO A 52 -29.59 12.34 28.92
CA PRO A 52 -28.17 12.06 29.00
C PRO A 52 -27.62 12.52 30.35
N TYR A 53 -27.12 11.57 31.13
CA TYR A 53 -26.42 11.79 32.38
C TYR A 53 -24.90 11.70 32.16
N SER A 54 -24.08 11.72 33.22
CA SER A 54 -22.62 11.71 33.04
C SER A 54 -22.13 10.46 32.29
N ASN A 55 -21.20 10.65 31.34
CA ASN A 55 -20.63 9.56 30.56
C ASN A 55 -19.94 8.51 31.46
N ASP A 56 -19.45 8.88 32.64
CA ASP A 56 -18.80 7.96 33.57
C ASP A 56 -19.76 6.93 34.18
N ALA A 57 -21.01 7.34 34.43
CA ALA A 57 -22.04 6.41 34.88
C ALA A 57 -22.47 5.48 33.73
N LEU A 58 -22.55 5.99 32.49
CA LEU A 58 -22.84 5.17 31.32
C LEU A 58 -21.73 4.14 31.07
N ILE A 59 -20.46 4.54 31.21
CA ILE A 59 -19.30 3.64 31.13
C ILE A 59 -19.44 2.51 32.15
N SER A 60 -19.83 2.83 33.39
CA SER A 60 -19.98 1.85 34.47
C SER A 60 -21.12 0.85 34.17
N ALA A 61 -22.23 1.34 33.64
CA ALA A 61 -23.37 0.51 33.22
C ALA A 61 -23.01 -0.39 32.03
N LEU A 62 -22.35 0.16 31.00
CA LEU A 62 -21.89 -0.61 29.83
C LEU A 62 -20.79 -1.61 30.19
N HIS A 63 -19.92 -1.28 31.13
CA HIS A 63 -18.92 -2.22 31.64
C HIS A 63 -19.58 -3.40 32.35
N PHE A 64 -20.60 -3.14 33.17
CA PHE A 64 -21.39 -4.20 33.80
C PHE A 64 -22.15 -5.03 32.76
N LEU A 65 -22.77 -4.40 31.76
CA LEU A 65 -23.44 -5.12 30.67
C LEU A 65 -22.45 -5.99 29.88
N LYS A 66 -21.25 -5.48 29.59
CA LYS A 66 -20.16 -6.28 29.03
C LYS A 66 -19.89 -7.51 29.90
N PHE A 67 -19.74 -7.32 31.21
CA PHE A 67 -19.51 -8.43 32.14
C PHE A 67 -20.66 -9.44 32.09
N LEU A 68 -21.93 -9.02 32.04
CA LEU A 68 -23.07 -9.93 31.87
C LEU A 68 -22.96 -10.82 30.62
N THR A 69 -22.39 -10.31 29.51
CA THR A 69 -22.14 -11.11 28.30
C THR A 69 -20.93 -12.06 28.38
N GLU A 70 -20.08 -11.90 29.40
CA GLU A 70 -18.91 -12.77 29.65
C GLU A 70 -19.21 -13.87 30.66
N VAL A 71 -20.04 -13.59 31.66
CA VAL A 71 -20.40 -14.59 32.66
C VAL A 71 -21.23 -15.71 32.02
N ARG A 72 -20.87 -16.96 32.31
CA ARG A 72 -21.56 -18.17 31.83
C ARG A 72 -22.89 -18.41 32.57
N ILE A 73 -23.76 -17.41 32.62
CA ILE A 73 -25.13 -17.56 33.11
C ILE A 73 -26.00 -18.08 31.96
N ARG A 74 -26.73 -19.16 32.21
CA ARG A 74 -27.65 -19.76 31.23
C ARG A 74 -28.72 -18.74 30.82
N ASN A 75 -28.99 -18.63 29.51
CA ASN A 75 -30.02 -17.77 28.91
C ASN A 75 -29.83 -16.25 29.08
N MET A 76 -28.69 -15.76 29.61
CA MET A 76 -28.47 -14.32 29.78
C MET A 76 -28.49 -13.55 28.44
N ILE A 77 -27.81 -14.07 27.42
CA ILE A 77 -27.74 -13.46 26.08
C ILE A 77 -29.14 -13.45 25.44
N GLU A 78 -29.86 -14.57 25.50
CA GLU A 78 -31.22 -14.68 24.96
C GLU A 78 -32.19 -13.69 25.63
N GLU A 79 -32.10 -13.52 26.96
CA GLU A 79 -32.91 -12.53 27.67
C GLU A 79 -32.53 -11.09 27.29
N LEU A 80 -31.25 -10.78 27.08
CA LEU A 80 -30.85 -9.46 26.59
C LEU A 80 -31.36 -9.21 25.15
N GLU A 81 -31.31 -10.22 24.28
CA GLU A 81 -31.83 -10.12 22.90
C GLU A 81 -33.34 -9.92 22.86
N LYS A 82 -34.11 -10.63 23.70
CA LYS A 82 -35.57 -10.44 23.81
C LYS A 82 -35.95 -9.03 24.26
N ASN A 83 -35.11 -8.39 25.07
CA ASN A 83 -35.35 -7.06 25.63
C ASN A 83 -34.76 -5.93 24.78
N HIS A 84 -34.61 -6.13 23.46
CA HIS A 84 -34.17 -5.11 22.51
C HIS A 84 -32.82 -4.44 22.85
N CYS A 85 -31.89 -5.21 23.44
CA CYS A 85 -30.57 -4.71 23.82
C CYS A 85 -29.82 -4.10 22.61
N VAL A 86 -29.91 -4.73 21.45
CA VAL A 86 -29.21 -4.29 20.23
C VAL A 86 -29.72 -2.90 19.79
N GLU A 87 -31.05 -2.72 19.72
CA GLU A 87 -31.71 -1.46 19.38
C GLU A 87 -31.24 -0.33 20.31
N ILE A 88 -31.27 -0.58 21.63
CA ILE A 88 -30.86 0.41 22.65
C ILE A 88 -29.39 0.81 22.45
N LEU A 89 -28.51 -0.17 22.21
CA LEU A 89 -27.08 0.09 22.02
C LEU A 89 -26.80 0.87 20.73
N LEU A 90 -27.53 0.59 19.63
CA LEU A 90 -27.38 1.36 18.39
C LEU A 90 -27.89 2.80 18.53
N CYS A 91 -29.01 3.01 19.24
CA CYS A 91 -29.49 4.35 19.56
C CYS A 91 -28.45 5.15 20.38
N ILE A 92 -27.80 4.52 21.35
CA ILE A 92 -26.74 5.17 22.13
C ILE A 92 -25.51 5.44 21.27
N TRP A 93 -25.13 4.53 20.37
CA TRP A 93 -24.05 4.78 19.41
C TRP A 93 -24.35 6.02 18.58
N GLU A 94 -25.52 6.11 17.96
CA GLU A 94 -25.93 7.26 17.15
C GLU A 94 -25.86 8.58 17.97
N GLN A 95 -26.36 8.59 19.20
CA GLN A 95 -26.29 9.77 20.08
C GLN A 95 -24.85 10.14 20.48
N LEU A 96 -23.98 9.16 20.71
CA LEU A 96 -22.57 9.41 20.99
C LEU A 96 -21.84 9.95 19.75
N MET A 97 -22.27 9.52 18.56
CA MET A 97 -21.81 10.04 17.26
C MET A 97 -22.42 11.41 16.94
N ALA A 98 -23.55 11.82 17.51
CA ALA A 98 -24.03 13.19 17.34
C ALA A 98 -23.16 14.21 18.13
N ASN A 99 -22.52 13.76 19.21
CA ASN A 99 -21.70 14.59 20.10
C ASN A 99 -20.20 14.53 19.75
N SER A 100 -19.38 15.34 20.42
CA SER A 100 -17.90 15.27 20.31
C SER A 100 -17.37 13.92 20.80
N LEU A 101 -16.49 13.27 20.03
CA LEU A 101 -15.82 12.00 20.36
C LEU A 101 -14.67 12.22 21.36
N ARG A 102 -15.06 12.58 22.59
CA ARG A 102 -14.16 12.65 23.74
C ARG A 102 -13.73 11.26 24.17
N GLN A 103 -12.69 11.19 25.00
CA GLN A 103 -12.16 9.93 25.52
C GLN A 103 -13.22 9.07 26.26
N SER A 104 -14.17 9.70 26.96
CA SER A 104 -15.27 8.99 27.63
C SER A 104 -16.27 8.39 26.61
N SER A 105 -16.65 9.15 25.59
CA SER A 105 -17.51 8.67 24.50
C SER A 105 -16.88 7.50 23.74
N GLN A 106 -15.58 7.60 23.44
CA GLN A 106 -14.83 6.51 22.78
C GLN A 106 -14.77 5.24 23.65
N LYS A 107 -14.68 5.36 24.98
CA LYS A 107 -14.78 4.22 25.91
C LYS A 107 -16.17 3.59 25.90
N CYS A 108 -17.24 4.39 25.89
CA CYS A 108 -18.61 3.87 25.74
C CYS A 108 -18.75 3.06 24.44
N LEU A 109 -18.31 3.63 23.32
CA LEU A 109 -18.35 2.97 22.01
C LEU A 109 -17.55 1.66 22.01
N MET A 110 -16.36 1.63 22.64
CA MET A 110 -15.59 0.39 22.79
C MET A 110 -16.39 -0.72 23.50
N TYR A 111 -17.09 -0.41 24.59
CA TYR A 111 -17.93 -1.38 25.29
C TYR A 111 -19.14 -1.81 24.45
N ILE A 112 -19.79 -0.86 23.77
CA ILE A 112 -20.91 -1.14 22.86
C ILE A 112 -20.46 -2.13 21.78
N PHE A 113 -19.34 -1.87 21.10
CA PHE A 113 -18.83 -2.77 20.06
C PHE A 113 -18.48 -4.15 20.59
N PHE A 114 -17.94 -4.23 21.81
CA PHE A 114 -17.64 -5.52 22.44
C PHE A 114 -18.91 -6.33 22.72
N ILE A 115 -19.95 -5.67 23.23
CA ILE A 115 -21.24 -6.32 23.52
C ILE A 115 -21.89 -6.78 22.20
N LEU A 116 -21.99 -5.89 21.21
CA LEU A 116 -22.59 -6.21 19.91
C LEU A 116 -21.88 -7.36 19.19
N ASN A 117 -20.56 -7.50 19.36
CA ASN A 117 -19.79 -8.62 18.80
C ASN A 117 -20.24 -10.00 19.30
N LYS A 118 -20.97 -10.08 20.41
CA LYS A 118 -21.46 -11.33 21.00
C LYS A 118 -22.95 -11.57 20.81
N MET A 119 -23.68 -10.56 20.32
CA MET A 119 -25.13 -10.59 20.18
C MET A 119 -25.50 -10.91 18.72
N ASN A 120 -26.71 -11.40 18.49
CA ASN A 120 -27.24 -11.51 17.13
C ASN A 120 -27.67 -10.13 16.61
N VAL A 121 -26.95 -9.62 15.61
CA VAL A 121 -27.18 -8.32 14.97
C VAL A 121 -27.90 -8.41 13.61
N ASP A 122 -28.33 -9.61 13.19
CA ASP A 122 -28.87 -9.86 11.84
C ASP A 122 -30.02 -8.93 11.45
N LYS A 123 -30.92 -8.63 12.40
CA LYS A 123 -32.11 -7.79 12.16
C LYS A 123 -31.80 -6.33 11.83
N GLN A 124 -30.63 -5.83 12.24
CA GLN A 124 -30.27 -4.41 12.15
C GLN A 124 -29.02 -4.17 11.29
N LYS A 125 -28.61 -5.16 10.49
CA LYS A 125 -27.40 -5.11 9.65
C LYS A 125 -27.32 -3.87 8.76
N ASP A 126 -28.42 -3.46 8.13
CA ASP A 126 -28.42 -2.30 7.22
C ASP A 126 -28.12 -0.99 7.96
N PHE A 127 -28.77 -0.76 9.11
CA PHE A 127 -28.53 0.42 9.94
C PHE A 127 -27.12 0.39 10.56
N LEU A 128 -26.68 -0.80 10.99
CA LEU A 128 -25.34 -1.03 11.50
C LEU A 128 -24.26 -0.69 10.46
N MET A 129 -24.45 -1.02 9.18
CA MET A 129 -23.50 -0.69 8.10
C MET A 129 -23.34 0.82 7.93
N ILE A 130 -24.44 1.57 7.99
CA ILE A 130 -24.40 3.04 7.90
C ILE A 130 -23.56 3.62 9.04
N LEU A 131 -23.81 3.16 10.28
CA LEU A 131 -23.06 3.60 11.46
C LEU A 131 -21.57 3.24 11.39
N HIS A 132 -21.22 2.06 10.88
CA HIS A 132 -19.82 1.68 10.66
C HIS A 132 -19.11 2.63 9.71
N ILE A 133 -19.73 2.94 8.58
CA ILE A 133 -19.17 3.83 7.56
C ILE A 133 -19.04 5.26 8.10
N GLU A 134 -20.04 5.76 8.82
CA GLU A 134 -20.00 7.06 9.47
C GLU A 134 -18.87 7.17 10.49
N LEU A 135 -18.67 6.12 11.30
CA LEU A 135 -17.57 6.11 12.26
C LEU A 135 -16.21 6.14 11.56
N LEU A 136 -16.00 5.32 10.53
CA LEU A 136 -14.74 5.33 9.78
C LEU A 136 -14.49 6.70 9.11
N LYS A 137 -15.52 7.30 8.51
CA LYS A 137 -15.43 8.65 7.93
C LYS A 137 -15.05 9.70 8.97
N ARG A 138 -15.62 9.60 10.18
CA ARG A 138 -15.30 10.52 11.28
C ARG A 138 -13.92 10.31 11.86
N VAL A 139 -13.42 9.08 11.89
CA VAL A 139 -12.04 8.77 12.29
C VAL A 139 -11.03 9.37 11.29
N LEU A 140 -11.34 9.31 10.00
CA LEU A 140 -10.51 9.91 8.95
C LEU A 140 -10.57 11.44 8.95
N ASN A 141 -11.75 12.00 9.21
CA ASN A 141 -12.00 13.43 9.24
C ASN A 141 -12.57 13.85 10.62
N PRO A 142 -11.71 13.90 11.66
CA PRO A 142 -12.16 14.28 12.99
C PRO A 142 -12.61 15.74 13.03
N THR A 143 -13.66 16.01 13.79
CA THR A 143 -14.08 17.39 14.06
C THR A 143 -13.07 18.07 15.01
N LYS A 144 -13.08 19.40 15.08
CA LYS A 144 -12.13 20.17 15.92
C LYS A 144 -12.16 19.81 17.41
N GLU A 145 -13.29 19.26 17.88
CA GLU A 145 -13.49 18.86 19.27
C GLU A 145 -13.21 17.37 19.53
N ASP A 146 -12.97 16.60 18.47
CA ASP A 146 -12.69 15.17 18.59
C ASP A 146 -11.26 14.94 19.05
N VAL A 147 -11.10 14.01 19.99
CA VAL A 147 -9.80 13.50 20.39
C VAL A 147 -9.39 12.43 19.37
N ILE A 148 -8.08 12.26 19.16
CA ILE A 148 -7.52 11.17 18.35
C ILE A 148 -8.17 9.84 18.75
N ALA A 149 -8.60 9.07 17.75
CA ALA A 149 -9.31 7.81 17.95
C ALA A 149 -8.42 6.81 18.70
N ASN A 150 -8.99 6.18 19.73
CA ASN A 150 -8.32 5.15 20.52
C ASN A 150 -8.23 3.83 19.76
N ASP A 151 -7.00 3.31 19.61
CA ASP A 151 -6.70 2.03 18.97
C ASP A 151 -7.58 0.87 19.46
N LYS A 152 -7.85 0.79 20.77
CA LYS A 152 -8.68 -0.28 21.34
C LYS A 152 -10.11 -0.23 20.82
N MET A 153 -10.66 0.98 20.65
CA MET A 153 -11.99 1.20 20.13
C MET A 153 -12.06 0.88 18.62
N LEU A 154 -11.02 1.27 17.87
CA LEU A 154 -10.93 0.92 16.44
C LEU A 154 -10.79 -0.59 16.22
N VAL A 155 -9.98 -1.28 17.02
CA VAL A 155 -9.82 -2.74 16.93
C VAL A 155 -11.15 -3.46 17.21
N THR A 156 -11.89 -3.08 18.26
CA THR A 156 -13.19 -3.71 18.55
C THR A 156 -14.25 -3.35 17.50
N HIS A 157 -14.20 -2.13 16.97
CA HIS A 157 -15.07 -1.69 15.87
C HIS A 157 -14.84 -2.47 14.58
N ILE A 158 -13.58 -2.59 14.13
CA ILE A 158 -13.25 -3.33 12.90
C ILE A 158 -13.58 -4.80 13.06
N ARG A 159 -13.42 -5.38 14.25
CA ARG A 159 -13.87 -6.74 14.54
C ARG A 159 -15.39 -6.90 14.42
N LEU A 160 -16.16 -5.91 14.90
CA LEU A 160 -17.62 -5.90 14.72
C LEU A 160 -18.00 -5.78 13.25
N LEU A 161 -17.32 -4.90 12.51
CA LEU A 161 -17.51 -4.76 11.07
C LEU A 161 -17.21 -6.09 10.35
N TRP A 162 -16.11 -6.75 10.71
CA TRP A 162 -15.71 -8.04 10.15
C TRP A 162 -16.81 -9.09 10.33
N ASN A 163 -17.29 -9.28 11.57
CA ASN A 163 -18.38 -10.22 11.86
C ASN A 163 -19.68 -9.89 11.10
N SER A 164 -19.91 -8.60 10.83
CA SER A 164 -21.12 -8.13 10.13
C SER A 164 -21.04 -8.29 8.60
N LEU A 165 -19.81 -8.39 8.05
CA LEU A 165 -19.55 -8.56 6.62
C LEU A 165 -19.37 -10.03 6.21
N THR A 166 -18.98 -10.92 7.15
CA THR A 166 -18.70 -12.35 6.89
C THR A 166 -19.86 -13.17 6.30
N SER A 167 -21.07 -12.60 6.14
CA SER A 167 -22.23 -13.32 5.58
C SER A 167 -22.47 -13.11 4.07
N PHE A 168 -21.68 -12.28 3.37
CA PHE A 168 -21.89 -11.95 1.93
C PHE A 168 -23.36 -11.71 1.55
N ASP A 169 -24.07 -10.98 2.40
CA ASP A 169 -25.47 -10.61 2.23
C ASP A 169 -25.59 -9.17 1.68
N LYS A 170 -26.81 -8.65 1.61
CA LYS A 170 -27.11 -7.23 1.27
C LYS A 170 -26.26 -6.20 2.03
N SER A 171 -25.76 -6.55 3.23
CA SER A 171 -24.86 -5.69 4.01
C SER A 171 -23.53 -5.44 3.30
N PHE A 172 -23.00 -6.43 2.59
CA PHE A 172 -21.78 -6.30 1.79
C PHE A 172 -22.00 -5.38 0.59
N ASP A 173 -23.09 -5.57 -0.15
CA ASP A 173 -23.47 -4.68 -1.26
C ASP A 173 -23.65 -3.23 -0.78
N SER A 174 -24.31 -3.04 0.36
CA SER A 174 -24.47 -1.73 1.00
C SER A 174 -23.12 -1.12 1.39
N PHE A 175 -22.19 -1.93 1.91
CA PHE A 175 -20.84 -1.48 2.25
C PHE A 175 -20.05 -1.02 1.01
N ILE A 176 -20.11 -1.79 -0.07
CA ILE A 176 -19.48 -1.43 -1.36
C ILE A 176 -20.10 -0.15 -1.92
N ALA A 177 -21.43 -0.09 -2.00
CA ALA A 177 -22.16 1.05 -2.56
C ALA A 177 -21.80 2.37 -1.86
N ASN A 178 -21.52 2.32 -0.56
CA ASN A 178 -21.13 3.46 0.25
C ASN A 178 -19.61 3.75 0.27
N SER A 179 -18.85 3.20 -0.69
CA SER A 179 -17.39 3.36 -0.77
C SER A 179 -16.63 2.80 0.44
N GLY A 180 -17.19 1.80 1.11
CA GLY A 180 -16.65 1.22 2.35
C GLY A 180 -15.22 0.70 2.19
N ILE A 181 -14.89 0.06 1.06
CA ILE A 181 -13.55 -0.47 0.78
C ILE A 181 -12.51 0.67 0.73
N PHE A 182 -12.79 1.75 0.01
CA PHE A 182 -11.87 2.89 -0.09
C PHE A 182 -11.64 3.55 1.28
N ILE A 183 -12.71 3.69 2.07
CA ILE A 183 -12.64 4.23 3.43
C ILE A 183 -11.82 3.31 4.35
N LEU A 184 -11.98 1.98 4.22
CA LEU A 184 -11.18 1.01 4.97
C LEU A 184 -9.69 1.12 4.61
N LEU A 185 -9.35 1.27 3.32
CA LEU A 185 -7.97 1.47 2.85
C LEU A 185 -7.37 2.77 3.37
N ASP A 186 -8.12 3.87 3.36
CA ASP A 186 -7.67 5.13 3.95
C ASP A 186 -7.49 5.02 5.47
N THR A 187 -8.32 4.21 6.13
CA THR A 187 -8.19 3.92 7.57
C THR A 187 -6.90 3.13 7.84
N ILE A 188 -6.62 2.08 7.05
CA ILE A 188 -5.38 1.31 7.12
C ILE A 188 -4.15 2.21 6.96
N LYS A 189 -4.21 3.19 6.05
CA LYS A 189 -3.10 4.12 5.84
C LYS A 189 -2.77 4.97 7.06
N ASN A 190 -3.79 5.45 7.80
CA ASN A 190 -3.62 6.48 8.82
C ASN A 190 -3.56 5.95 10.28
N CYS A 191 -3.95 4.69 10.52
CA CYS A 191 -4.01 4.14 11.88
C CYS A 191 -2.69 3.48 12.34
N THR A 192 -2.63 3.05 13.61
CA THR A 192 -1.46 2.37 14.19
C THR A 192 -1.34 0.91 13.72
N MET A 193 -0.17 0.31 13.89
CA MET A 193 0.11 -1.07 13.43
C MET A 193 -0.89 -2.10 13.98
N ALA A 194 -1.35 -1.95 15.22
CA ALA A 194 -2.34 -2.85 15.82
C ALA A 194 -3.70 -2.80 15.09
N VAL A 195 -4.15 -1.61 14.72
CA VAL A 195 -5.38 -1.41 13.95
C VAL A 195 -5.20 -1.89 12.51
N LYS A 196 -4.06 -1.59 11.88
CA LYS A 196 -3.69 -2.08 10.55
C LYS A 196 -3.75 -3.61 10.49
N ALA A 197 -3.24 -4.29 11.51
CA ALA A 197 -3.23 -5.75 11.56
C ALA A 197 -4.65 -6.33 11.49
N VAL A 198 -5.62 -5.75 12.20
CA VAL A 198 -7.00 -6.27 12.18
C VAL A 198 -7.71 -5.88 10.88
N ALA A 199 -7.52 -4.64 10.42
CA ALA A 199 -8.11 -4.13 9.18
C ALA A 199 -7.62 -4.88 7.94
N LEU A 200 -6.32 -5.19 7.86
CA LEU A 200 -5.77 -6.01 6.79
C LEU A 200 -6.31 -7.43 6.83
N GLY A 201 -6.65 -7.95 8.02
CA GLY A 201 -7.25 -9.28 8.16
C GLY A 201 -8.64 -9.31 7.52
N LEU A 202 -9.47 -8.33 7.85
CA LEU A 202 -10.75 -8.12 7.19
C LEU A 202 -10.58 -7.99 5.67
N LEU A 203 -9.59 -7.21 5.22
CA LEU A 203 -9.37 -7.02 3.78
C LEU A 203 -8.94 -8.32 3.07
N VAL A 204 -8.18 -9.20 3.72
CA VAL A 204 -7.81 -10.52 3.18
C VAL A 204 -9.07 -11.32 2.89
N ASP A 205 -9.95 -11.48 3.88
CA ASP A 205 -11.20 -12.24 3.76
C ASP A 205 -12.11 -11.64 2.67
N LEU A 206 -12.22 -10.30 2.61
CA LEU A 206 -13.02 -9.62 1.59
C LEU A 206 -12.46 -9.78 0.16
N CYS A 207 -11.15 -9.93 0.03
CA CYS A 207 -10.49 -10.10 -1.27
C CYS A 207 -10.46 -11.56 -1.74
N GLU A 208 -10.73 -12.54 -0.86
CA GLU A 208 -10.69 -13.96 -1.20
C GLU A 208 -11.68 -14.32 -2.32
N GLU A 209 -12.92 -13.84 -2.25
CA GLU A 209 -13.95 -14.03 -3.30
C GLU A 209 -13.60 -13.26 -4.60
N GLY A 210 -12.85 -12.17 -4.46
CA GLY A 210 -12.35 -11.39 -5.58
C GLY A 210 -13.29 -10.27 -6.07
N THR A 211 -14.43 -10.05 -5.42
CA THR A 211 -15.37 -8.93 -5.68
C THR A 211 -14.75 -7.58 -5.32
N CYS A 212 -13.89 -7.56 -4.30
CA CYS A 212 -13.18 -6.36 -3.83
C CYS A 212 -11.97 -5.95 -4.69
N ILE A 213 -11.46 -6.82 -5.56
CA ILE A 213 -10.19 -6.61 -6.28
C ILE A 213 -10.18 -5.34 -7.12
N PRO A 214 -11.22 -5.02 -7.92
CA PRO A 214 -11.22 -3.78 -8.70
C PRO A 214 -11.09 -2.53 -7.85
N TYR A 215 -11.73 -2.50 -6.67
CA TYR A 215 -11.67 -1.37 -5.73
C TYR A 215 -10.27 -1.22 -5.11
N VAL A 216 -9.63 -2.33 -4.78
CA VAL A 216 -8.28 -2.34 -4.21
C VAL A 216 -7.24 -1.90 -5.25
N VAL A 217 -7.32 -2.40 -6.47
CA VAL A 217 -6.38 -2.06 -7.57
C VAL A 217 -6.51 -0.59 -7.99
N THR A 218 -7.72 -0.04 -7.97
CA THR A 218 -7.98 1.36 -8.36
C THR A 218 -7.74 2.36 -7.23
N TRP A 219 -7.56 1.92 -5.97
CA TRP A 219 -7.32 2.82 -4.85
C TRP A 219 -6.00 3.58 -5.01
N ARG A 220 -6.06 4.88 -4.69
CA ARG A 220 -4.93 5.80 -4.76
C ARG A 220 -4.99 6.79 -3.61
N SER A 221 -3.83 7.07 -3.02
CA SER A 221 -3.73 8.14 -2.03
C SER A 221 -2.43 8.92 -2.15
N ARG A 222 -2.53 10.20 -2.51
CA ARG A 222 -1.38 11.10 -2.80
C ARG A 222 -0.39 10.52 -3.82
N GLY A 223 -0.91 9.86 -4.87
CA GLY A 223 -0.10 9.31 -5.96
C GLY A 223 0.57 7.96 -5.69
N LYS A 224 0.38 7.38 -4.49
CA LYS A 224 0.75 6.00 -4.14
C LYS A 224 -0.40 5.03 -4.46
N THR A 225 -0.05 3.83 -4.92
CA THR A 225 -1.00 2.73 -5.18
C THR A 225 -1.19 1.86 -3.95
N PHE A 226 -2.12 0.90 -4.02
CA PHE A 226 -2.30 -0.11 -2.98
C PHE A 226 -1.04 -0.95 -2.74
N LEU A 227 -0.30 -1.28 -3.80
CA LEU A 227 0.96 -2.01 -3.68
C LEU A 227 1.99 -1.22 -2.86
N ASN A 228 2.12 0.09 -3.08
CA ASN A 228 2.98 0.94 -2.25
C ASN A 228 2.52 0.96 -0.79
N LEU A 229 1.21 0.99 -0.52
CA LEU A 229 0.68 0.95 0.84
C LEU A 229 1.08 -0.36 1.55
N LEU A 230 0.93 -1.51 0.89
CA LEU A 230 1.33 -2.79 1.45
C LEU A 230 2.83 -2.85 1.77
N ILE A 231 3.65 -2.36 0.85
CA ILE A 231 5.11 -2.31 1.03
C ILE A 231 5.48 -1.34 2.16
N ASP A 232 4.86 -0.16 2.23
CA ASP A 232 5.08 0.81 3.31
C ASP A 232 4.77 0.18 4.68
N ILE A 233 3.67 -0.56 4.80
CA ILE A 233 3.27 -1.25 6.05
C ILE A 233 4.27 -2.35 6.41
N PHE A 234 4.65 -3.19 5.43
CA PHE A 234 5.63 -4.25 5.62
C PHE A 234 6.97 -3.69 6.11
N MET A 235 7.40 -2.58 5.53
CA MET A 235 8.64 -1.89 5.89
C MET A 235 8.57 -1.21 7.26
N GLU A 236 7.44 -0.59 7.58
CA GLU A 236 7.20 -0.01 8.90
C GLU A 236 7.28 -1.09 9.98
N GLU A 237 6.68 -2.26 9.76
CA GLU A 237 6.75 -3.37 10.72
C GLU A 237 8.17 -3.94 10.86
N ASN A 238 8.90 -4.12 9.77
CA ASN A 238 10.31 -4.55 9.83
C ASN A 238 11.20 -3.58 10.60
N ARG A 239 10.95 -2.26 10.48
CA ARG A 239 11.66 -1.23 11.27
C ARG A 239 11.32 -1.34 12.75
N MET A 240 10.04 -1.52 13.09
CA MET A 240 9.59 -1.71 14.48
C MET A 240 10.21 -2.94 15.13
N LEU A 241 10.36 -4.03 14.37
CA LEU A 241 10.99 -5.27 14.80
C LEU A 241 12.53 -5.23 14.76
N LYS A 242 13.12 -4.14 14.24
CA LYS A 242 14.57 -3.93 14.09
C LYS A 242 15.25 -5.05 13.29
N VAL A 243 14.63 -5.46 12.19
CA VAL A 243 15.20 -6.45 11.27
C VAL A 243 16.53 -5.92 10.70
N LYS A 244 17.55 -6.79 10.60
CA LYS A 244 18.89 -6.41 10.13
C LYS A 244 18.94 -6.28 8.61
N VAL A 245 18.68 -5.07 8.12
CA VAL A 245 18.80 -4.70 6.69
C VAL A 245 19.87 -3.62 6.49
N ASN A 246 20.46 -3.58 5.29
CA ASN A 246 21.38 -2.52 4.87
C ASN A 246 20.62 -1.23 4.46
N GLU A 247 21.34 -0.15 4.13
CA GLU A 247 20.78 1.18 3.79
C GLU A 247 19.74 1.14 2.65
N ASN A 248 19.86 0.18 1.72
CA ASN A 248 18.93 -0.03 0.60
C ASN A 248 17.87 -1.10 0.88
N CYS A 249 17.62 -1.46 2.15
CA CYS A 249 16.69 -2.52 2.56
C CYS A 249 17.09 -3.94 2.10
N ILE A 250 18.35 -4.14 1.71
CA ILE A 250 18.92 -5.44 1.33
C ILE A 250 19.11 -6.30 2.59
N ILE A 251 18.87 -7.60 2.45
CA ILE A 251 19.16 -8.59 3.50
C ILE A 251 20.64 -8.49 3.89
N LYS A 252 20.93 -8.33 5.19
CA LYS A 252 22.30 -8.40 5.72
C LYS A 252 22.68 -9.82 6.11
N ASP A 253 21.74 -10.55 6.70
CA ASP A 253 21.93 -11.90 7.21
C ASP A 253 21.04 -12.87 6.42
N PRO A 254 21.60 -13.66 5.47
CA PRO A 254 20.81 -14.59 4.66
C PRO A 254 20.31 -15.80 5.46
N GLU A 255 20.85 -16.09 6.65
CA GLU A 255 20.31 -17.12 7.54
C GLU A 255 19.06 -16.63 8.26
N TRP A 256 19.01 -15.34 8.63
CA TRP A 256 17.92 -14.73 9.39
C TRP A 256 17.42 -13.43 8.73
N PRO A 257 16.81 -13.51 7.53
CA PRO A 257 16.56 -12.34 6.70
C PRO A 257 15.44 -11.42 7.21
N ILE A 258 14.45 -11.98 7.94
CA ILE A 258 13.28 -11.24 8.44
C ILE A 258 13.10 -11.35 9.97
N CYS A 259 14.13 -11.88 10.64
CA CYS A 259 14.11 -12.13 12.07
C CYS A 259 14.20 -10.82 12.84
N GLY A 260 13.24 -10.62 13.76
CA GLY A 260 13.22 -9.44 14.63
C GLY A 260 14.24 -9.55 15.76
N HIS A 261 14.60 -8.41 16.34
CA HIS A 261 15.54 -8.38 17.48
C HIS A 261 15.03 -9.17 18.69
N LYS A 262 13.75 -8.98 19.07
CA LYS A 262 13.14 -9.68 20.20
C LYS A 262 13.05 -11.19 19.95
N GLN A 263 12.68 -11.57 18.73
CA GLN A 263 12.65 -12.97 18.31
C GLN A 263 14.05 -13.59 18.46
N LYS A 264 15.09 -12.93 17.97
CA LYS A 264 16.47 -13.39 18.10
C LYS A 264 16.90 -13.55 19.57
N GLU A 265 16.57 -12.59 20.43
CA GLU A 265 16.84 -12.70 21.88
C GLU A 265 16.11 -13.87 22.53
N GLU A 266 14.91 -14.24 22.05
CA GLU A 266 14.15 -15.38 22.56
C GLU A 266 14.68 -16.72 22.06
N ILE A 267 15.20 -16.78 20.83
CA ILE A 267 15.86 -17.97 20.28
C ILE A 267 17.16 -18.27 21.06
N GLU A 268 17.92 -17.23 21.43
CA GLU A 268 19.19 -17.36 22.14
C GLU A 268 19.01 -17.66 23.65
N ARG A 269 17.80 -17.50 24.20
CA ARG A 269 17.53 -17.84 25.60
C ARG A 269 17.44 -19.36 25.79
N LYS A 270 18.22 -19.87 26.73
CA LYS A 270 18.21 -21.29 27.14
C LYS A 270 16.97 -21.69 27.94
N ASP A 271 16.43 -20.77 28.73
CA ASP A 271 15.24 -21.02 29.57
C ASP A 271 13.96 -20.65 28.79
N LYS A 272 13.48 -21.58 27.95
CA LYS A 272 12.20 -21.41 27.25
C LYS A 272 11.04 -21.82 28.16
N ASN A 273 10.28 -20.84 28.64
CA ASN A 273 9.05 -21.07 29.40
C ASN A 273 7.79 -21.22 28.51
N SER A 274 7.94 -21.12 27.18
CA SER A 274 6.84 -21.10 26.22
C SER A 274 6.77 -22.42 25.45
N SER A 275 5.56 -22.95 25.26
CA SER A 275 5.28 -24.14 24.46
C SER A 275 5.28 -23.89 22.95
N ALA A 276 5.38 -22.63 22.50
CA ALA A 276 5.33 -22.24 21.09
C ALA A 276 6.65 -21.62 20.62
N SER A 277 7.01 -21.88 19.36
CA SER A 277 8.24 -21.35 18.76
C SER A 277 8.18 -19.84 18.57
N PRO A 278 9.28 -19.09 18.83
CA PRO A 278 9.32 -17.64 18.65
C PRO A 278 8.89 -17.17 17.26
N SER A 279 9.29 -17.89 16.19
CA SER A 279 8.85 -17.61 14.81
C SER A 279 7.34 -17.69 14.63
N THR A 280 6.67 -18.65 15.30
CA THR A 280 5.22 -18.82 15.19
C THR A 280 4.47 -17.75 15.97
N ILE A 281 4.99 -17.37 17.14
CA ILE A 281 4.42 -16.28 17.95
C ILE A 281 4.49 -14.95 17.18
N ASP A 282 5.59 -14.70 16.48
CA ASP A 282 5.77 -13.51 15.64
C ASP A 282 4.77 -13.45 14.47
N LEU A 283 4.21 -14.58 14.04
CA LEU A 283 3.14 -14.60 13.03
C LEU A 283 1.80 -14.08 13.60
N LEU A 284 1.54 -14.29 14.89
CA LEU A 284 0.28 -13.93 15.55
C LEU A 284 0.15 -12.42 15.67
N GLY A 285 -0.78 -11.84 14.91
CA GLY A 285 -1.04 -10.40 14.92
C GLY A 285 -0.10 -9.57 14.03
N SER A 286 0.82 -10.20 13.31
CA SER A 286 1.70 -9.53 12.34
C SER A 286 0.92 -8.97 11.15
N CYS A 287 1.32 -7.80 10.65
CA CYS A 287 0.81 -7.28 9.38
C CYS A 287 1.52 -7.94 8.20
N ARG A 288 2.79 -8.34 8.33
CA ARG A 288 3.60 -8.98 7.27
C ARG A 288 2.92 -10.23 6.70
N SER A 289 2.32 -11.06 7.54
CA SER A 289 1.58 -12.25 7.10
C SER A 289 0.36 -11.90 6.25
N LYS A 290 -0.35 -10.83 6.61
CA LYS A 290 -1.54 -10.34 5.90
C LYS A 290 -1.18 -9.63 4.60
N VAL A 291 -0.07 -8.88 4.61
CA VAL A 291 0.52 -8.31 3.40
C VAL A 291 0.90 -9.42 2.43
N TYR A 292 1.59 -10.47 2.90
CA TYR A 292 1.89 -11.63 2.07
C TYR A 292 0.61 -12.26 1.49
N ALA A 293 -0.41 -12.51 2.32
CA ALA A 293 -1.67 -13.08 1.86
C ALA A 293 -2.33 -12.22 0.76
N LEU A 294 -2.40 -10.89 0.95
CA LEU A 294 -2.94 -9.97 -0.06
C LEU A 294 -2.12 -9.97 -1.36
N LEU A 295 -0.79 -10.03 -1.27
CA LEU A 295 0.07 -10.15 -2.44
C LEU A 295 -0.15 -11.47 -3.18
N GLN A 296 -0.38 -12.58 -2.46
CA GLN A 296 -0.71 -13.86 -3.08
C GLN A 296 -2.07 -13.83 -3.78
N ILE A 297 -3.07 -13.23 -3.11
CA ILE A 297 -4.41 -13.06 -3.67
C ILE A 297 -4.36 -12.24 -4.96
N LEU A 298 -3.60 -11.14 -4.97
CA LEU A 298 -3.47 -10.27 -6.14
C LEU A 298 -2.65 -10.87 -7.29
N ASN A 299 -1.49 -11.48 -6.99
CA ASN A 299 -0.56 -11.91 -8.03
C ASN A 299 -0.84 -13.31 -8.58
N PHE A 300 -1.57 -14.16 -7.84
CA PHE A 300 -1.79 -15.56 -8.25
C PHE A 300 -3.26 -15.96 -8.29
N ILE A 301 -4.06 -15.56 -7.30
CA ILE A 301 -5.45 -16.04 -7.22
C ILE A 301 -6.36 -15.27 -8.17
N HIS A 302 -6.26 -13.94 -8.17
CA HIS A 302 -7.08 -13.05 -9.01
C HIS A 302 -6.24 -12.31 -10.05
N GLU A 303 -5.17 -12.92 -10.55
CA GLU A 303 -4.27 -12.35 -11.55
C GLU A 303 -5.04 -11.80 -12.76
N GLU A 304 -5.95 -12.60 -13.34
CA GLU A 304 -6.78 -12.19 -14.48
C GLU A 304 -7.57 -10.90 -14.20
N LYS A 305 -8.16 -10.76 -12.99
CA LYS A 305 -8.92 -9.56 -12.63
C LYS A 305 -8.00 -8.35 -12.44
N VAL A 306 -6.80 -8.56 -11.91
CA VAL A 306 -5.80 -7.50 -11.77
C VAL A 306 -5.32 -7.03 -13.13
N GLU A 307 -5.04 -7.95 -14.05
CA GLU A 307 -4.67 -7.65 -15.44
C GLU A 307 -5.77 -6.88 -16.15
N MET A 308 -7.02 -7.36 -16.10
CA MET A 308 -8.17 -6.65 -16.68
C MET A 308 -8.31 -5.22 -16.12
N CYS A 309 -8.12 -5.03 -14.82
CA CYS A 309 -8.14 -3.70 -14.22
C CYS A 309 -6.92 -2.87 -14.68
N ASN A 310 -5.75 -3.48 -14.82
CA ASN A 310 -4.54 -2.77 -15.23
C ASN A 310 -4.57 -2.39 -16.71
N GLU A 311 -5.17 -3.18 -17.58
CA GLU A 311 -5.47 -2.82 -18.97
C GLU A 311 -6.41 -1.63 -19.07
N GLN A 312 -7.46 -1.62 -18.24
CA GLN A 312 -8.46 -0.54 -18.27
C GLN A 312 -7.96 0.77 -17.69
N TYR A 313 -7.17 0.70 -16.60
CA TYR A 313 -6.85 1.88 -15.82
C TYR A 313 -5.36 2.27 -15.85
N HIS A 314 -4.45 1.38 -16.25
CA HIS A 314 -2.99 1.56 -16.26
C HIS A 314 -2.44 2.12 -14.92
N ILE A 315 -2.96 1.63 -13.81
CA ILE A 315 -2.69 2.18 -12.47
C ILE A 315 -1.73 1.30 -11.68
N PHE A 316 -1.89 -0.02 -11.78
CA PHE A 316 -1.22 -0.96 -10.91
C PHE A 316 0.29 -1.00 -11.21
N ASP A 317 0.66 -0.93 -12.49
CA ASP A 317 2.04 -0.95 -12.98
C ASP A 317 2.78 0.39 -12.91
N LYS A 318 2.27 1.37 -12.16
CA LYS A 318 3.02 2.60 -11.95
C LYS A 318 4.35 2.25 -11.27
N ARG A 319 5.47 2.52 -11.98
CA ARG A 319 6.82 2.10 -11.57
C ARG A 319 7.06 2.37 -10.08
N VAL A 320 7.11 1.28 -9.34
CA VAL A 320 7.41 1.22 -7.91
C VAL A 320 8.86 1.66 -7.69
N SER A 321 9.15 2.37 -6.59
CA SER A 321 10.51 2.79 -6.23
C SER A 321 11.45 1.58 -6.15
N ILE A 322 12.75 1.76 -6.38
CA ILE A 322 13.75 0.68 -6.28
C ILE A 322 13.72 0.05 -4.88
N THR A 323 13.65 0.89 -3.85
CA THR A 323 13.52 0.46 -2.45
C THR A 323 12.30 -0.42 -2.26
N ASP A 324 11.18 -0.02 -2.86
CA ASP A 324 9.91 -0.71 -2.74
C ASP A 324 9.94 -2.03 -3.53
N GLN A 325 10.63 -2.10 -4.68
CA GLN A 325 10.83 -3.34 -5.44
C GLN A 325 11.66 -4.37 -4.65
N ILE A 326 12.73 -3.93 -3.98
CA ILE A 326 13.56 -4.77 -3.11
C ILE A 326 12.72 -5.32 -1.95
N SER A 327 11.92 -4.46 -1.33
CA SER A 327 11.03 -4.83 -0.22
C SER A 327 9.87 -5.71 -0.67
N LEU A 328 9.38 -5.54 -1.90
CA LEU A 328 8.35 -6.38 -2.49
C LEU A 328 8.84 -7.81 -2.66
N LEU A 329 10.10 -8.01 -3.08
CA LEU A 329 10.71 -9.34 -3.19
C LEU A 329 10.73 -10.05 -1.83
N LEU A 330 11.03 -9.32 -0.74
CA LEU A 330 10.96 -9.87 0.62
C LEU A 330 9.53 -10.20 1.04
N ALA A 331 8.59 -9.30 0.77
CA ALA A 331 7.19 -9.48 1.12
C ALA A 331 6.57 -10.68 0.38
N GLN A 332 6.89 -10.87 -0.90
CA GLN A 332 6.45 -12.00 -1.73
C GLN A 332 7.01 -13.34 -1.25
N ASN A 333 8.21 -13.36 -0.66
CA ASN A 333 8.85 -14.58 -0.15
C ASN A 333 8.71 -14.75 1.38
N TYR A 334 7.84 -13.97 2.03
CA TYR A 334 7.72 -13.93 3.49
C TYR A 334 7.48 -15.32 4.12
N LEU A 335 6.55 -16.10 3.59
CA LEU A 335 6.24 -17.44 4.14
C LEU A 335 7.43 -18.39 4.05
N LEU A 336 8.12 -18.41 2.91
CA LEU A 336 9.30 -19.23 2.67
C LEU A 336 10.41 -18.88 3.69
N LEU A 337 10.65 -17.58 3.89
CA LEU A 337 11.65 -17.10 4.84
C LEU A 337 11.28 -17.47 6.28
N LYS A 338 10.00 -17.33 6.67
CA LYS A 338 9.52 -17.74 8.00
C LYS A 338 9.61 -19.25 8.24
N LEU A 339 9.34 -20.07 7.23
CA LEU A 339 9.55 -21.52 7.34
C LEU A 339 11.02 -21.84 7.60
N GLY A 340 11.95 -21.17 6.90
CA GLY A 340 13.39 -21.31 7.14
C GLY A 340 13.82 -20.96 8.57
N GLU A 341 13.24 -19.91 9.14
CA GLU A 341 13.46 -19.53 10.55
C GLU A 341 12.98 -20.62 11.51
N VAL A 342 11.79 -21.19 11.29
CA VAL A 342 11.26 -22.28 12.13
C VAL A 342 12.16 -23.51 12.10
N TRP A 343 12.64 -23.93 10.92
CA TRP A 343 13.55 -25.08 10.82
C TRP A 343 14.88 -24.84 11.54
N SER A 344 15.40 -23.61 11.46
CA SER A 344 16.62 -23.22 12.14
C SER A 344 16.42 -23.12 13.67
N GLU A 345 15.25 -22.68 14.12
CA GLU A 345 14.85 -22.69 15.54
C GLU A 345 14.82 -24.11 16.10
N ILE A 346 14.23 -25.07 15.37
CA ILE A 346 14.19 -26.48 15.78
C ILE A 346 15.62 -27.03 15.97
N GLN A 347 16.55 -26.70 15.06
CA GLN A 347 17.95 -27.11 15.17
C GLN A 347 18.61 -26.58 16.44
N ILE A 348 18.41 -25.29 16.74
CA ILE A 348 18.95 -24.63 17.92
C ILE A 348 18.35 -25.22 19.20
N ASP A 349 17.07 -25.56 19.18
CA ASP A 349 16.36 -26.09 20.35
C ASP A 349 16.82 -27.51 20.70
N LEU A 350 17.02 -28.37 19.70
CA LEU A 350 17.62 -29.69 19.91
C LEU A 350 19.02 -29.59 20.54
N ILE A 351 19.83 -28.64 20.08
CA ILE A 351 21.18 -28.39 20.64
C ILE A 351 21.08 -27.89 22.09
N ASN A 352 20.17 -26.95 22.37
CA ASN A 352 19.99 -26.39 23.70
C ASN A 352 19.50 -27.42 24.73
N GLU A 353 18.63 -28.33 24.32
CA GLU A 353 18.13 -29.43 25.15
C GLU A 353 19.10 -30.64 25.22
N ASN A 354 20.24 -30.58 24.52
CA ASN A 354 21.20 -31.68 24.35
C ASN A 354 20.54 -32.97 23.80
N LEU A 355 19.53 -32.81 22.94
CA LEU A 355 18.86 -33.92 22.27
C LEU A 355 19.55 -34.19 20.93
N GLN A 356 19.95 -35.45 20.71
CA GLN A 356 20.46 -35.88 19.42
C GLN A 356 19.31 -36.52 18.61
N PRO A 357 18.91 -35.92 17.47
CA PRO A 357 17.98 -36.57 16.55
C PRO A 357 18.60 -37.84 15.97
N ILE A 358 17.75 -38.74 15.49
CA ILE A 358 18.20 -39.94 14.76
C ILE A 358 18.99 -39.50 13.52
N ASP A 359 20.01 -40.25 13.12
CA ASP A 359 20.91 -39.87 12.01
C ASP A 359 20.17 -39.44 10.73
N LEU A 360 19.07 -40.13 10.40
CA LEU A 360 18.22 -39.79 9.26
C LEU A 360 17.55 -38.42 9.44
N ASP A 361 16.99 -38.15 10.61
CA ASP A 361 16.32 -36.88 10.93
C ASP A 361 17.32 -35.74 10.99
N SER A 362 18.53 -35.99 11.52
CA SER A 362 19.65 -35.05 11.51
C SER A 362 20.03 -34.65 10.08
N PHE A 363 20.17 -35.63 9.18
CA PHE A 363 20.45 -35.39 7.77
C PHE A 363 19.33 -34.61 7.07
N LEU A 364 18.07 -34.97 7.33
CA LEU A 364 16.91 -34.27 6.76
C LEU A 364 16.86 -32.82 7.23
N LEU A 365 17.04 -32.58 8.52
CA LEU A 365 17.01 -31.26 9.12
C LEU A 365 18.13 -30.38 8.56
N ASP A 366 19.37 -30.89 8.46
CA ASP A 366 20.47 -30.18 7.82
C ASP A 366 20.21 -29.88 6.34
N THR A 367 19.60 -30.81 5.61
CA THR A 367 19.27 -30.62 4.19
C THR A 367 18.22 -29.53 4.01
N VAL A 368 17.18 -29.54 4.84
CA VAL A 368 16.10 -28.55 4.82
C VAL A 368 16.62 -27.16 5.24
N THR A 369 17.42 -27.07 6.30
CA THR A 369 18.03 -25.81 6.73
C THR A 369 18.94 -25.22 5.65
N LYS A 370 19.77 -26.03 5.00
CA LYS A 370 20.60 -25.61 3.86
C LYS A 370 19.75 -25.13 2.68
N TYR A 371 18.65 -25.80 2.40
CA TYR A 371 17.72 -25.42 1.33
C TYR A 371 17.16 -24.01 1.55
N TYR A 372 16.65 -23.71 2.75
CA TYR A 372 16.11 -22.37 3.06
C TYR A 372 17.20 -21.29 3.14
N ARG A 373 18.40 -21.62 3.64
CA ARG A 373 19.55 -20.71 3.60
C ARG A 373 19.92 -20.32 2.18
N ASN A 374 19.93 -21.28 1.25
CA ASN A 374 20.21 -21.02 -0.17
C ASN A 374 19.14 -20.11 -0.79
N TRP A 375 17.88 -20.22 -0.36
CA TRP A 375 16.84 -19.28 -0.75
C TRP A 375 17.10 -17.86 -0.26
N GLY A 376 17.53 -17.69 0.99
CA GLY A 376 17.95 -16.39 1.53
C GLY A 376 19.05 -15.73 0.70
N LEU A 377 20.05 -16.52 0.27
CA LEU A 377 21.12 -16.07 -0.64
C LEU A 377 20.59 -15.68 -2.02
N ARG A 378 19.73 -16.49 -2.63
CA ARG A 378 19.12 -16.18 -3.94
C ARG A 378 18.30 -14.90 -3.91
N ILE A 379 17.54 -14.69 -2.84
CA ILE A 379 16.77 -13.45 -2.66
C ILE A 379 17.73 -12.26 -2.55
N GLN A 380 18.82 -12.39 -1.78
CA GLN A 380 19.85 -11.36 -1.68
C GLN A 380 20.51 -11.05 -3.04
N GLU A 381 20.85 -12.08 -3.83
CA GLU A 381 21.37 -11.93 -5.20
C GLU A 381 20.38 -11.16 -6.09
N ALA A 382 19.11 -11.55 -6.08
CA ALA A 382 18.06 -10.86 -6.83
C ALA A 382 17.89 -9.39 -6.38
N GLN A 383 18.02 -9.08 -5.08
CA GLN A 383 18.04 -7.69 -4.60
C GLN A 383 19.22 -6.90 -5.17
N HIS A 384 20.40 -7.51 -5.28
CA HIS A 384 21.56 -6.89 -5.90
C HIS A 384 21.37 -6.67 -7.40
N GLU A 385 20.76 -7.62 -8.11
CA GLU A 385 20.43 -7.49 -9.53
C GLU A 385 19.49 -6.31 -9.81
N ILE A 386 18.45 -6.12 -9.00
CA ILE A 386 17.52 -4.98 -9.12
C ILE A 386 18.29 -3.64 -9.07
N ILE A 387 19.23 -3.52 -8.12
CA ILE A 387 20.04 -2.31 -7.97
C ILE A 387 20.97 -2.11 -9.18
N GLN A 388 21.60 -3.17 -9.65
CA GLN A 388 22.49 -3.11 -10.82
C GLN A 388 21.72 -2.71 -12.08
N GLN A 389 20.55 -3.30 -12.31
CA GLN A 389 19.68 -2.96 -13.44
C GLN A 389 19.23 -1.50 -13.37
N ASN A 390 18.91 -0.99 -12.18
CA ASN A 390 18.55 0.41 -12.03
C ASN A 390 19.74 1.35 -12.31
N ARG A 391 20.93 1.06 -11.77
CA ARG A 391 22.14 1.84 -12.08
C ARG A 391 22.44 1.85 -13.57
N PHE A 392 22.26 0.73 -14.25
CA PHE A 392 22.43 0.65 -15.70
C PHE A 392 21.42 1.53 -16.45
N LYS A 393 20.15 1.54 -16.04
CA LYS A 393 19.11 2.43 -16.59
C LYS A 393 19.44 3.90 -16.37
N GLU A 394 19.91 4.27 -15.17
CA GLU A 394 20.36 5.64 -14.87
C GLU A 394 21.53 6.07 -15.75
N LEU A 395 22.52 5.20 -15.95
CA LEU A 395 23.66 5.47 -16.84
C LEU A 395 23.23 5.66 -18.30
N ILE A 396 22.25 4.91 -18.78
CA ILE A 396 21.69 5.10 -20.13
C ILE A 396 20.98 6.44 -20.22
N ALA A 397 20.10 6.76 -19.27
CA ALA A 397 19.38 8.02 -19.24
C ALA A 397 20.33 9.23 -19.14
N GLU A 398 21.42 9.11 -18.36
CA GLU A 398 22.45 10.14 -18.26
C GLU A 398 23.18 10.34 -19.60
N LYS A 399 23.54 9.25 -20.29
CA LYS A 399 24.15 9.32 -21.64
C LYS A 399 23.22 9.97 -22.65
N GLU A 400 21.94 9.61 -22.65
CA GLU A 400 20.92 10.21 -23.51
C GLU A 400 20.76 11.71 -23.23
N LEU A 401 20.75 12.11 -21.95
CA LEU A 401 20.72 13.51 -21.56
C LEU A 401 21.96 14.28 -22.05
N TYR A 402 23.17 13.72 -21.90
CA TYR A 402 24.38 14.35 -22.40
C TYR A 402 24.38 14.50 -23.92
N LEU A 403 23.87 13.51 -24.65
CA LEU A 403 23.70 13.60 -26.10
C LEU A 403 22.73 14.72 -26.47
N LEU A 404 21.57 14.80 -25.80
CA LEU A 404 20.59 15.86 -26.02
C LEU A 404 21.18 17.25 -25.73
N LEU A 405 21.91 17.41 -24.62
CA LEU A 405 22.59 18.66 -24.28
C LEU A 405 23.65 19.04 -25.31
N LYS A 406 24.39 18.06 -25.84
CA LYS A 406 25.39 18.26 -26.89
C LYS A 406 24.72 18.71 -28.19
N GLU A 407 23.63 18.08 -28.59
CA GLU A 407 22.85 18.43 -29.78
C GLU A 407 22.24 19.83 -29.67
N ALA A 408 21.66 20.15 -28.51
CA ALA A 408 21.14 21.49 -28.23
C ALA A 408 22.24 22.57 -28.35
N ARG A 409 23.44 22.32 -27.80
CA ARG A 409 24.59 23.22 -27.94
C ARG A 409 25.07 23.35 -29.39
N LEU A 410 25.07 22.24 -30.15
CA LEU A 410 25.44 22.25 -31.56
C LEU A 410 24.44 23.08 -32.40
N SER A 411 23.15 22.98 -32.09
CA SER A 411 22.10 23.75 -32.77
C SER A 411 22.25 25.26 -32.56
N ASN A 412 22.61 25.69 -31.34
CA ASN A 412 22.89 27.09 -31.03
C ASN A 412 24.15 27.59 -31.76
N SER A 413 25.19 26.76 -31.81
CA SER A 413 26.43 27.06 -32.54
C SER A 413 26.19 27.16 -34.05
N TYR A 414 25.34 26.30 -34.61
CA TYR A 414 24.92 26.33 -36.00
C TYR A 414 24.13 27.60 -36.34
N LYS A 415 23.16 27.99 -35.49
CA LYS A 415 22.41 29.25 -35.63
C LYS A 415 23.35 30.47 -35.65
N ALA A 416 24.31 30.53 -34.73
CA ALA A 416 25.31 31.60 -34.70
C ALA A 416 26.17 31.64 -35.96
N LEU A 417 26.56 30.49 -36.51
CA LEU A 417 27.31 30.43 -37.78
C LEU A 417 26.49 30.89 -38.99
N VAL A 418 25.19 30.58 -39.04
CA VAL A 418 24.29 31.07 -40.10
C VAL A 418 24.16 32.59 -40.02
N GLU A 419 24.01 33.13 -38.81
CA GLU A 419 23.94 34.57 -38.58
C GLU A 419 25.25 35.28 -38.97
N LEU A 420 26.41 34.75 -38.55
CA LEU A 420 27.71 35.26 -38.98
C LEU A 420 27.90 35.20 -40.49
N LYS A 421 27.40 34.14 -41.16
CA LYS A 421 27.45 34.02 -42.61
C LYS A 421 26.54 35.03 -43.31
N LEU A 422 25.40 35.37 -42.73
CA LEU A 422 24.52 36.44 -43.21
C LEU A 422 25.18 37.81 -43.04
N LEU A 423 25.77 38.07 -41.87
CA LEU A 423 26.51 39.30 -41.57
C LEU A 423 27.73 39.46 -42.48
N ALA A 424 28.51 38.40 -42.71
CA ALA A 424 29.64 38.43 -43.64
C ALA A 424 29.19 38.66 -45.09
N ARG A 425 28.03 38.12 -45.50
CA ARG A 425 27.45 38.38 -46.83
C ARG A 425 26.98 39.82 -47.02
N SER A 426 26.52 40.50 -45.97
CA SER A 426 26.08 41.89 -46.09
C SER A 426 27.24 42.88 -45.95
N SER A 427 28.20 42.61 -45.07
CA SER A 427 29.30 43.52 -44.73
C SER A 427 30.56 43.36 -45.59
N GLU A 428 30.93 42.15 -46.03
CA GLU A 428 32.18 41.91 -46.73
C GLU A 428 32.01 41.74 -48.25
N ILE A 429 32.72 42.58 -49.02
CA ILE A 429 32.71 42.60 -50.49
C ILE A 429 33.12 41.24 -51.08
N ILE A 430 34.10 40.56 -50.47
CA ILE A 430 34.65 39.28 -50.97
C ILE A 430 33.59 38.18 -50.95
N PHE A 431 32.75 38.12 -49.91
CA PHE A 431 31.67 37.13 -49.81
C PHE A 431 30.51 37.42 -50.77
N ARG A 432 30.21 38.70 -51.05
CA ARG A 432 29.25 39.08 -52.10
C ARG A 432 29.74 38.66 -53.48
N LEU A 433 31.00 38.96 -53.81
CA LEU A 433 31.60 38.61 -55.10
C LEU A 433 31.62 37.10 -55.34
N ARG A 434 32.00 36.31 -54.33
CA ARG A 434 31.93 34.82 -54.38
C ARG A 434 30.49 34.32 -54.54
N GLY A 435 29.51 34.95 -53.90
CA GLY A 435 28.08 34.63 -54.07
C GLY A 435 27.60 34.83 -55.50
N THR A 436 27.89 36.00 -56.08
CA THR A 436 27.56 36.31 -57.48
C THR A 436 28.26 35.38 -58.48
N GLN A 437 29.51 34.97 -58.22
CA GLN A 437 30.19 33.98 -59.07
C GLN A 437 29.51 32.61 -59.05
N ARG A 438 29.03 32.15 -57.89
CA ARG A 438 28.30 30.87 -57.79
C ARG A 438 26.95 30.92 -58.51
N GLN A 439 26.20 32.02 -58.37
CA GLN A 439 24.96 32.22 -59.13
C GLN A 439 25.21 32.25 -60.64
N ARG A 440 26.26 32.94 -61.10
CA ARG A 440 26.66 32.94 -62.51
C ARG A 440 27.01 31.55 -63.04
N LYS A 441 27.66 30.71 -62.23
CA LYS A 441 27.93 29.31 -62.60
C LYS A 441 26.65 28.48 -62.73
N HIS A 442 25.67 28.66 -61.84
CA HIS A 442 24.36 27.99 -61.93
C HIS A 442 23.53 28.46 -63.13
N LEU A 443 23.48 29.76 -63.40
CA LEU A 443 22.78 30.32 -64.57
C LEU A 443 23.42 29.87 -65.89
N ASN A 444 24.75 29.71 -65.94
CA ASN A 444 25.43 29.16 -67.12
C ASN A 444 25.15 27.67 -67.32
N LEU A 445 24.88 26.91 -66.25
CA LEU A 445 24.49 25.50 -66.35
C LEU A 445 23.04 25.35 -66.85
N GLU A 446 22.11 26.20 -66.42
CA GLU A 446 20.72 26.20 -66.90
C GLU A 446 20.60 26.71 -68.34
N ASN A 447 21.37 27.72 -68.75
CA ASN A 447 21.38 28.23 -70.13
C ASN A 447 21.99 27.23 -71.15
N MET A 448 22.76 26.23 -70.71
CA MET A 448 23.19 25.12 -71.60
C MET A 448 22.08 24.06 -71.80
N ALA A 449 21.06 24.01 -70.94
CA ALA A 449 19.97 23.02 -71.02
C ALA A 449 18.77 23.49 -71.83
N VAL A 450 18.60 24.80 -72.09
CA VAL A 450 17.46 25.36 -72.85
C VAL A 450 17.93 25.80 -74.24
N GLY A 451 18.28 24.81 -75.07
CA GLY A 451 18.81 25.01 -76.42
C GLY A 451 18.09 24.15 -77.47
N LYS A 452 16.76 24.22 -77.53
CA LYS A 452 15.89 23.93 -78.69
C LYS A 452 14.45 23.87 -78.17
N TRP A 453 13.60 24.81 -78.58
CA TRP A 453 12.25 24.60 -79.13
C TRP A 453 11.63 25.96 -79.49
N MET A 454 11.53 26.17 -80.80
CA MET A 454 10.54 26.92 -81.60
C MET A 454 10.29 28.42 -81.44
N PHE A 455 10.24 29.03 -82.63
CA PHE A 455 9.83 30.37 -83.00
C PHE A 455 8.35 30.69 -82.67
N ASN A 456 8.11 31.99 -82.51
CA ASN A 456 6.82 32.72 -82.58
C ASN A 456 5.83 32.54 -81.44
N LEU A 457 5.96 33.39 -80.40
CA LEU A 457 4.82 34.01 -79.71
C LEU A 457 5.20 35.46 -79.34
N PRO A 458 4.29 36.44 -79.51
CA PRO A 458 4.60 37.85 -79.35
C PRO A 458 4.73 38.20 -77.87
N VAL A 459 5.72 39.03 -77.56
CA VAL A 459 5.90 39.66 -76.26
C VAL A 459 4.70 40.55 -75.97
N GLN A 460 4.06 40.36 -74.81
CA GLN A 460 3.41 41.47 -74.11
C GLN A 460 4.02 41.64 -72.71
N PRO A 461 4.40 42.87 -72.32
CA PRO A 461 4.92 43.13 -71.00
C PRO A 461 3.75 43.34 -70.04
N ILE A 462 3.69 42.58 -68.95
CA ILE A 462 2.72 42.84 -67.87
C ILE A 462 3.47 43.44 -66.70
N TYR A 463 3.43 44.77 -66.64
CA TYR A 463 3.62 45.56 -65.43
C TYR A 463 2.36 45.45 -64.56
N HIS A 464 2.57 45.35 -63.24
CA HIS A 464 1.57 45.34 -62.15
C HIS A 464 0.86 44.01 -61.90
N GLN A 465 1.31 43.27 -60.88
CA GLN A 465 0.39 42.54 -60.01
C GLN A 465 0.72 42.76 -58.54
N HIS A 466 -0.34 43.07 -57.79
CA HIS A 466 -0.38 43.28 -56.35
C HIS A 466 -0.11 41.98 -55.59
N ILE A 467 0.75 42.08 -54.58
CA ILE A 467 1.07 41.01 -53.64
C ILE A 467 -0.13 40.80 -52.72
N LYS A 468 -0.68 39.58 -52.68
CA LYS A 468 -1.48 39.09 -51.55
C LYS A 468 -0.64 38.06 -50.80
N ILE A 469 -0.30 38.38 -49.56
CA ILE A 469 0.33 37.47 -48.60
C ILE A 469 -0.81 36.72 -47.89
N PRO A 470 -0.88 35.38 -47.95
CA PRO A 470 -1.61 34.62 -46.97
C PRO A 470 -0.66 34.24 -45.84
N ILE A 471 -0.99 34.69 -44.64
CA ILE A 471 -0.56 34.11 -43.38
C ILE A 471 -1.54 32.95 -43.13
N ASP A 472 -1.07 31.74 -42.86
CA ASP A 472 -1.78 30.87 -41.92
C ASP A 472 -0.94 29.76 -41.29
N GLU A 473 -1.30 29.48 -40.04
CA GLU A 473 -0.65 28.65 -39.04
C GLU A 473 -1.01 27.15 -39.16
N THR A 474 -0.14 26.30 -38.60
CA THR A 474 -0.34 24.89 -38.19
C THR A 474 -0.58 23.81 -39.27
N LYS A 475 0.34 22.83 -39.37
CA LYS A 475 0.17 21.44 -38.86
C LYS A 475 1.30 20.53 -39.35
N LEU A 476 1.96 19.90 -38.37
CA LEU A 476 2.71 18.66 -38.50
C LEU A 476 1.75 17.54 -38.95
N ASP A 477 2.15 16.71 -39.91
CA ASP A 477 2.42 15.28 -39.67
C ASP A 477 2.90 14.54 -40.93
N GLU A 478 3.90 13.70 -40.68
CA GLU A 478 4.22 12.39 -41.28
C GLU A 478 4.35 12.22 -42.80
N LYS A 479 5.59 11.86 -43.21
CA LYS A 479 5.84 10.58 -43.87
C LYS A 479 7.31 10.16 -43.70
N CYS A 480 7.48 9.11 -42.90
CA CYS A 480 8.64 8.22 -42.91
C CYS A 480 8.58 7.36 -44.17
N ASP A 481 9.64 7.35 -44.97
CA ASP A 481 9.97 6.23 -45.84
C ASP A 481 11.26 5.59 -45.32
N LEU A 482 11.08 4.41 -44.73
CA LEU A 482 12.10 3.43 -44.44
C LEU A 482 12.50 2.78 -45.76
N ASP A 483 13.79 2.83 -46.12
CA ASP A 483 14.37 1.88 -47.06
C ASP A 483 15.59 1.21 -46.46
N ALA A 484 15.51 -0.12 -46.50
CA ALA A 484 16.44 -1.10 -45.97
C ALA A 484 17.79 -1.08 -46.71
N VAL A 485 18.88 -1.31 -45.97
CA VAL A 485 20.17 -1.67 -46.56
C VAL A 485 20.63 -3.01 -46.00
N SER A 486 20.48 -4.04 -46.82
CA SER A 486 21.42 -5.15 -47.01
C SER A 486 21.54 -5.28 -48.53
N SER A 487 22.66 -5.56 -49.21
CA SER A 487 23.90 -6.26 -48.91
C SER A 487 24.86 -6.02 -50.09
N ALA A 488 26.18 -6.13 -49.87
CA ALA A 488 27.23 -6.54 -50.83
C ALA A 488 28.59 -6.47 -50.10
N ALA A 489 29.19 -7.62 -49.73
CA ALA A 489 30.28 -8.29 -50.45
C ALA A 489 31.60 -7.46 -50.42
N SER A 490 32.50 -7.76 -49.48
CA SER A 490 33.65 -8.70 -49.62
C SER A 490 34.93 -8.03 -50.12
N THR A 491 35.98 -8.03 -49.31
CA THR A 491 37.38 -8.27 -49.68
C THR A 491 38.24 -8.36 -48.42
N ASP A 492 38.69 -9.58 -48.13
CA ASP A 492 40.03 -9.99 -47.73
C ASP A 492 40.89 -9.05 -46.86
N ASN A 493 41.22 -9.50 -45.65
CA ASN A 493 42.58 -10.01 -45.40
C ASN A 493 42.72 -10.64 -44.01
N GLU A 494 43.27 -11.85 -44.04
CA GLU A 494 43.87 -12.58 -42.93
C GLU A 494 44.99 -11.74 -42.29
N CYS A 495 45.10 -11.74 -40.95
CA CYS A 495 46.31 -12.23 -40.28
C CYS A 495 46.15 -12.26 -38.75
N ASN A 496 46.65 -13.35 -38.19
CA ASN A 496 46.85 -13.63 -36.78
C ASN A 496 47.69 -12.55 -36.07
N ILE A 497 47.55 -12.39 -34.75
CA ILE A 497 48.57 -12.71 -33.72
C ILE A 497 48.17 -12.14 -32.34
N ALA A 498 48.01 -13.09 -31.43
CA ALA A 498 48.29 -13.15 -29.99
C ALA A 498 48.65 -11.89 -29.15
N LYS A 499 48.07 -11.91 -27.93
CA LYS A 499 48.68 -11.71 -26.60
C LYS A 499 49.46 -10.41 -26.35
N PHE A 500 48.86 -9.54 -25.52
CA PHE A 500 49.57 -8.56 -24.70
C PHE A 500 49.73 -9.12 -23.28
N GLU A 501 50.94 -9.55 -22.95
CA GLU A 501 51.46 -9.65 -21.58
C GLU A 501 52.72 -8.77 -21.51
N GLN A 502 52.70 -7.87 -20.52
CA GLN A 502 53.81 -7.34 -19.70
C GLN A 502 55.19 -7.12 -20.32
N GLU A 503 55.64 -5.86 -20.30
CA GLU A 503 56.79 -5.37 -19.52
C GLU A 503 57.30 -4.06 -20.13
N GLU A 504 57.20 -2.96 -19.38
CA GLU A 504 58.18 -1.88 -19.48
C GLU A 504 58.39 -1.30 -18.08
N SER A 505 59.61 -1.51 -17.61
CA SER A 505 60.19 -0.96 -16.39
C SER A 505 61.07 0.24 -16.76
N SER A 506 61.32 1.09 -15.76
CA SER A 506 62.31 2.17 -15.69
C SER A 506 62.00 3.47 -16.44
N GLU A 507 61.67 4.53 -15.69
CA GLU A 507 62.61 5.61 -15.35
C GLU A 507 61.97 6.60 -14.35
N CYS A 508 62.74 6.92 -13.30
CA CYS A 508 62.53 7.86 -12.17
C CYS A 508 61.62 7.46 -11.00
#